data_AF-A0A7Y2ZVA8-F1
#
_entry.id   AF-A0A7Y2ZVA8-F1
#
_cell.length_a   1.000
_cell.length_b   1.000
_cell.length_c   1.000
_cell.angle_alpha   90.00
_cell.angle_beta   90.00
_cell.angle_gamma   90.00
#
_symmetry.space_group_name_H-M   'P 1'
#
loop_
_entity.id
_entity.type
_entity.pdbx_description
1 polymer ?
#
loop_
_entity_poly.entity_id
_entity_poly.type
_entity_poly.pdbx_seq_one_letter_code
_entity_poly.pdbx_strand_id
1 'polypeptide(L)'
;PDYVKFIKAVKNGNWKQQWVWSGPDWKDINNHDTSAVGFLPGSALSPAVQSSLDSFIEDLASGKVQLFKGPLDYQDGTPFLKSGETASDKKIWYMKQLLKGMEGQSKAK
;
A
#
# COMPACT_ATOMS: atom_id res chain seq x y z
N PRO A 1 11.79 12.33 -1.95
CA PRO A 1 11.85 11.19 -1.02
C PRO A 1 12.00 11.64 0.43
N ASP A 2 11.54 10.85 1.40
CA ASP A 2 11.38 11.32 2.78
C ASP A 2 12.69 11.69 3.48
N TYR A 3 13.80 11.01 3.16
CA TYR A 3 15.10 11.35 3.75
C TYR A 3 15.49 12.82 3.46
N VAL A 4 15.23 13.33 2.26
CA VAL A 4 15.47 14.75 1.91
C VAL A 4 14.58 15.67 2.74
N LYS A 5 13.30 15.31 2.92
CA LYS A 5 12.35 16.07 3.73
C LYS A 5 12.80 16.15 5.19
N PHE A 6 13.24 15.03 5.77
CA PHE A 6 13.73 14.98 7.15
C PHE A 6 15.04 15.75 7.33
N ILE A 7 16.01 15.60 6.44
CA ILE A 7 17.28 16.35 6.50
C ILE A 7 17.02 17.86 6.42
N LYS A 8 16.13 18.31 5.52
CA LYS A 8 15.72 19.72 5.44
C LYS A 8 15.03 20.20 6.73
N ALA A 9 14.13 19.38 7.30
CA ALA A 9 13.46 19.72 8.54
C ALA A 9 14.44 19.87 9.72
N VAL A 10 15.44 18.98 9.81
CA VAL A 10 16.53 19.08 10.81
C VAL A 10 17.34 20.35 10.58
N LYS A 11 17.79 20.60 9.35
CA LYS A 11 18.59 21.80 9.00
C LYS A 11 17.86 23.10 9.34
N ASN A 12 16.54 23.13 9.19
CA ASN A 12 15.71 24.29 9.44
C ASN A 12 15.21 24.38 10.90
N GLY A 13 15.62 23.47 11.80
CA GLY A 13 15.17 23.46 13.20
C GLY A 13 13.69 23.10 13.41
N ASN A 14 13.02 22.55 12.39
CA ASN A 14 11.58 22.25 12.39
C ASN A 14 11.27 20.74 12.50
N TRP A 15 12.28 19.92 12.77
CA TRP A 15 12.08 18.48 12.88
C TRP A 15 11.23 18.12 14.11
N LYS A 16 10.32 17.15 13.92
CA LYS A 16 9.51 16.54 14.98
C LYS A 16 9.47 15.03 14.77
N GLN A 17 9.49 14.30 15.89
CA GLN A 17 9.26 12.85 15.88
C GLN A 17 7.89 12.56 15.27
N GLN A 18 7.87 11.63 14.32
CA GLN A 18 6.65 11.25 13.62
C GLN A 18 6.80 9.83 13.09
N TRP A 19 5.66 9.17 12.88
CA TRP A 19 5.57 7.93 12.13
C TRP A 19 5.01 8.26 10.75
N VAL A 20 5.68 7.83 9.69
CA VAL A 20 5.28 8.10 8.31
C VAL A 20 5.09 6.77 7.60
N TRP A 21 3.89 6.56 7.06
CA TRP A 21 3.64 5.57 6.03
C TRP A 21 3.62 6.28 4.68
N SER A 22 4.74 6.20 3.96
CA SER A 22 4.91 6.93 2.70
C SER A 22 4.19 6.20 1.57
N GLY A 23 3.13 6.82 1.05
CA GLY A 23 2.41 6.35 -0.12
C GLY A 23 3.12 6.68 -1.44
N PRO A 24 2.61 6.17 -2.57
CA PRO A 24 3.08 6.57 -3.89
C PRO A 24 2.67 8.02 -4.20
N ASP A 25 3.43 8.67 -5.08
CA ASP A 25 2.95 9.88 -5.76
C ASP A 25 1.99 9.46 -6.87
N TRP A 26 0.68 9.64 -6.65
CA TRP A 26 -0.33 9.20 -7.62
C TRP A 26 -0.31 9.95 -8.96
N LYS A 27 0.38 11.10 -9.06
CA LYS A 27 0.57 11.78 -10.36
C LYS A 27 1.65 11.11 -11.20
N ASP A 28 2.63 10.50 -10.55
CA ASP A 28 3.71 9.75 -11.16
C ASP A 28 4.33 8.80 -10.12
N ILE A 29 3.83 7.56 -10.09
CA ILE A 29 4.25 6.56 -9.09
C ILE A 29 5.73 6.19 -9.24
N ASN A 30 6.33 6.47 -10.41
CA ASN A 30 7.73 6.15 -10.69
C ASN A 30 8.65 7.36 -10.54
N ASN A 31 8.15 8.50 -10.03
CA ASN A 31 8.98 9.66 -9.74
C ASN A 31 9.92 9.38 -8.57
N HIS A 32 11.23 9.31 -8.83
CA HIS A 32 12.25 9.02 -7.83
C HIS A 32 12.37 10.10 -6.73
N ASP A 33 11.94 11.33 -7.02
CA ASP A 33 12.02 12.45 -6.09
C ASP A 33 10.77 12.59 -5.22
N THR A 34 9.64 11.98 -5.57
CA THR A 34 8.38 12.19 -4.83
C THR A 34 7.69 10.90 -4.40
N SER A 35 7.93 9.78 -5.08
CA SER A 35 7.27 8.52 -4.79
C SER A 35 8.12 7.58 -3.93
N ALA A 36 7.49 6.92 -2.96
CA ALA A 36 8.12 5.88 -2.15
C ALA A 36 7.87 4.45 -2.69
N VAL A 37 6.90 4.31 -3.61
CA VAL A 37 6.46 3.04 -4.19
C VAL A 37 6.31 3.23 -5.69
N GLY A 38 6.88 2.34 -6.49
CA GLY A 38 6.76 2.38 -7.95
C GLY A 38 6.54 1.00 -8.55
N PHE A 39 6.31 0.97 -9.85
CA PHE A 39 6.18 -0.26 -10.63
C PHE A 39 6.88 -0.06 -11.98
N LEU A 40 7.91 -0.88 -12.23
CA LEU A 40 8.61 -0.91 -13.51
C LEU A 40 8.13 -2.13 -14.31
N PRO A 41 7.45 -1.92 -15.46
CA PRO A 41 6.97 -3.03 -16.27
C PRO A 41 8.14 -3.80 -16.90
N GLY A 42 8.09 -5.12 -16.80
CA GLY A 42 9.04 -6.00 -17.47
C GLY A 42 8.76 -6.13 -18.96
N SER A 43 9.78 -6.51 -19.73
CA SER A 43 9.68 -6.66 -21.19
C SER A 43 8.67 -7.72 -21.68
N ALA A 44 8.28 -8.66 -20.81
CA ALA A 44 7.29 -9.69 -21.11
C ALA A 44 5.83 -9.22 -20.93
N LEU A 45 5.60 -8.00 -20.42
CA LEU A 45 4.26 -7.49 -20.19
C LEU A 45 3.61 -7.05 -21.51
N SER A 46 2.49 -7.67 -21.86
CA SER A 46 1.80 -7.32 -23.10
C SER A 46 1.09 -5.96 -22.99
N PRO A 47 0.85 -5.25 -24.10
CA PRO A 47 0.15 -3.97 -24.08
C PRO A 47 -1.24 -4.04 -23.43
N ALA A 48 -1.99 -5.12 -23.65
CA ALA A 48 -3.32 -5.29 -23.06
C ALA A 48 -3.27 -5.44 -21.52
N VAL A 49 -2.25 -6.14 -21.01
CA VAL A 49 -2.06 -6.28 -19.56
C VAL A 49 -1.56 -4.97 -18.96
N GLN A 50 -0.67 -4.25 -19.66
CA GLN A 50 -0.25 -2.90 -19.24
C GLN A 50 -1.46 -1.98 -19.07
N SER A 51 -2.37 -1.89 -20.06
CA SER A 51 -3.56 -1.04 -19.94
C SER A 51 -4.49 -1.45 -18.78
N SER A 52 -4.60 -2.75 -18.51
CA SER A 52 -5.37 -3.25 -17.37
C SER A 52 -4.72 -2.86 -16.04
N LEU A 53 -3.39 -2.92 -15.97
CA LEU A 53 -2.63 -2.51 -14.79
C LEU A 53 -2.72 -0.99 -14.56
N ASP A 54 -2.63 -0.18 -15.61
CA ASP A 54 -2.76 1.27 -15.53
C ASP A 54 -4.13 1.66 -14.97
N SER A 55 -5.21 1.05 -15.48
CA SER A 55 -6.57 1.27 -14.95
C SER A 55 -6.68 0.84 -13.48
N PHE A 56 -6.02 -0.25 -13.08
CA PHE A 56 -5.99 -0.68 -11.69
C PHE A 56 -5.24 0.31 -10.79
N ILE A 57 -4.12 0.88 -11.26
CA ILE A 57 -3.39 1.93 -10.54
C ILE A 57 -4.27 3.18 -10.37
N GLU A 58 -4.99 3.61 -11.41
CA GLU A 58 -5.92 4.75 -11.34
C GLU A 58 -7.08 4.49 -10.36
N ASP A 59 -7.61 3.27 -10.35
CA ASP A 59 -8.67 2.87 -9.43
C ASP A 59 -8.19 2.85 -7.97
N LEU A 60 -6.93 2.49 -7.72
CA LEU A 60 -6.29 2.62 -6.41
C LEU A 60 -6.09 4.10 -6.03
N ALA A 61 -5.59 4.92 -6.96
CA ALA A 61 -5.32 6.35 -6.75
C ALA A 61 -6.59 7.14 -6.40
N SER A 62 -7.68 6.83 -7.09
CA SER A 62 -9.00 7.45 -6.86
C SER A 62 -9.73 6.90 -5.62
N GLY A 63 -9.26 5.80 -5.04
CA GLY A 63 -9.91 5.11 -3.94
C GLY A 63 -11.17 4.34 -4.34
N LYS A 64 -11.41 4.15 -5.64
CA LYS A 64 -12.46 3.29 -6.18
C LYS A 64 -12.21 1.83 -5.82
N VAL A 65 -10.95 1.40 -5.86
CA VAL A 65 -10.50 0.14 -5.26
C VAL A 65 -9.92 0.43 -3.88
N GLN A 66 -10.39 -0.30 -2.87
CA GLN A 66 -9.83 -0.29 -1.52
C GLN A 66 -9.48 -1.72 -1.12
N LEU A 67 -8.19 -2.04 -1.13
CA LEU A 67 -7.69 -3.40 -0.90
C LEU A 67 -8.09 -3.95 0.47
N PHE A 68 -8.12 -3.08 1.48
CA PHE A 68 -8.49 -3.43 2.86
C PHE A 68 -9.86 -2.90 3.23
N LYS A 69 -10.86 -3.15 2.39
CA LYS A 69 -12.28 -2.94 2.69
C LYS A 69 -13.01 -4.28 2.69
N GLY A 70 -13.72 -4.56 3.77
CA GLY A 70 -14.37 -5.85 3.97
C GLY A 70 -15.60 -6.09 3.09
N PRO A 71 -16.06 -7.34 3.01
CA PRO A 71 -15.69 -8.44 3.91
C PRO A 71 -14.34 -9.09 3.56
N LEU A 72 -13.48 -9.26 4.57
CA LEU A 72 -12.21 -9.99 4.45
C LEU A 72 -12.07 -10.95 5.64
N ASP A 73 -11.70 -12.20 5.36
CA ASP A 73 -11.41 -13.22 6.36
C ASP A 73 -9.90 -13.54 6.38
N TYR A 74 -9.40 -14.02 7.52
CA TYR A 74 -8.08 -14.64 7.61
C TYR A 74 -8.07 -16.04 6.99
N GLN A 75 -6.86 -16.59 6.77
CA GLN A 75 -6.67 -17.95 6.26
C GLN A 75 -7.44 -19.03 7.06
N ASP A 76 -7.60 -18.87 8.37
CA ASP A 76 -8.35 -19.80 9.22
C ASP A 76 -9.87 -19.58 9.21
N GLY A 77 -10.36 -18.68 8.36
CA GLY A 77 -11.78 -18.34 8.22
C GLY A 77 -12.30 -17.41 9.31
N THR A 78 -11.47 -16.96 10.26
CA THR A 78 -11.90 -15.95 11.23
C THR A 78 -12.05 -14.57 10.56
N PRO A 79 -13.07 -13.76 10.90
CA PRO A 79 -13.28 -12.47 10.27
C PRO A 79 -12.15 -11.47 10.57
N PHE A 80 -11.63 -10.79 9.54
CA PHE A 80 -10.70 -9.66 9.68
C PHE A 80 -11.42 -8.31 9.57
N LEU A 81 -12.20 -8.11 8.49
CA LEU A 81 -13.01 -6.91 8.25
C LEU A 81 -14.45 -7.32 7.93
N LYS A 82 -15.41 -6.65 8.56
CA LYS A 82 -16.83 -6.82 8.24
C LYS A 82 -17.16 -6.17 6.91
N SER A 83 -18.32 -6.51 6.32
CA SER A 83 -18.79 -5.86 5.09
C SER A 83 -18.82 -4.33 5.24
N GLY A 84 -18.15 -3.63 4.31
CA GLY A 84 -18.07 -2.17 4.30
C GLY A 84 -17.05 -1.55 5.27
N GLU A 85 -16.44 -2.35 6.16
CA GLU A 85 -15.39 -1.87 7.08
C GLU A 85 -14.07 -1.67 6.34
N THR A 86 -13.52 -0.45 6.35
CA THR A 86 -12.16 -0.18 5.86
C THR A 86 -11.16 -0.26 7.02
N ALA A 87 -10.07 -1.00 6.84
CA ALA A 87 -9.02 -1.11 7.84
C ALA A 87 -8.28 0.22 8.03
N SER A 88 -7.89 0.50 9.28
CA SER A 88 -6.87 1.52 9.54
C SER A 88 -5.48 0.96 9.30
N ASP A 89 -4.52 1.83 9.04
CA ASP A 89 -3.08 1.50 8.96
C ASP A 89 -2.61 0.63 10.12
N LYS A 90 -2.99 0.99 11.35
CA LYS A 90 -2.64 0.21 12.55
C LYS A 90 -3.23 -1.20 12.49
N LYS A 91 -4.46 -1.35 12.00
CA LYS A 91 -5.10 -2.66 11.87
C LYS A 91 -4.42 -3.53 10.80
N ILE A 92 -3.94 -2.92 9.70
CA ILE A 92 -3.14 -3.60 8.68
C ILE A 92 -1.78 -4.02 9.26
N TRP A 93 -1.09 -3.10 9.94
CA TRP A 93 0.24 -3.34 10.53
C TRP A 93 0.25 -4.50 11.53
N TYR A 94 -0.83 -4.67 12.28
CA TYR A 94 -0.99 -5.73 13.29
C TYR A 94 -1.92 -6.87 12.82
N MET A 95 -1.99 -7.12 11.52
CA MET A 95 -2.69 -8.31 11.01
C MET A 95 -2.14 -9.58 11.66
N LYS A 96 -3.04 -10.42 12.18
CA LYS A 96 -2.67 -11.63 12.91
C LYS A 96 -2.15 -12.74 11.99
N GLN A 97 -2.67 -12.77 10.77
CA GLN A 97 -2.50 -13.83 9.77
C GLN A 97 -2.63 -13.25 8.36
N LEU A 98 -2.25 -14.07 7.37
CA LEU A 98 -2.56 -13.82 5.97
C LEU A 98 -4.07 -13.94 5.73
N LEU A 99 -4.55 -13.32 4.65
CA LEU A 99 -5.96 -13.36 4.26
C LEU A 99 -6.31 -14.71 3.63
N LYS A 100 -7.59 -15.05 3.67
CA LYS A 100 -8.16 -16.22 3.01
C LYS A 100 -7.75 -16.27 1.52
N GLY A 101 -7.30 -17.44 1.07
CA GLY A 101 -6.84 -17.67 -0.31
C GLY A 101 -5.33 -17.46 -0.52
N MET A 102 -4.63 -16.84 0.43
CA MET A 102 -3.16 -16.85 0.43
C MET A 102 -2.66 -18.20 0.95
N GLU A 103 -1.48 -18.63 0.52
CA GLU A 103 -0.79 -19.83 1.00
C GLU A 103 0.47 -19.46 1.79
N GLY A 104 0.95 -20.37 2.64
CA GLY A 104 2.16 -20.18 3.45
C GLY A 104 1.90 -20.04 4.95
N GLN A 105 2.97 -20.18 5.75
CA GLN A 105 2.92 -20.04 7.21
C GLN A 105 2.68 -18.57 7.58
N SER A 106 1.58 -18.29 8.28
CA SER A 106 1.11 -16.91 8.49
C SER A 106 0.97 -16.48 9.93
N LYS A 107 1.24 -17.38 10.88
CA LYS A 107 1.27 -17.06 12.31
C LYS A 107 2.73 -16.89 12.72
N ALA A 108 3.06 -15.77 13.35
CA ALA A 108 4.32 -15.67 14.09
C ALA A 108 4.32 -16.74 15.19
N LYS A 109 5.48 -17.37 15.41
CA LYS A 109 5.68 -18.34 16.49
C LYS A 109 5.63 -17.66 17.85
#